data_AF-A0A1Y1IL15-F1
#
_entry.id   AF-A0A1Y1IL15-F1
#
_cell.length_a   1.000
_cell.length_b   1.000
_cell.length_c   1.000
_cell.angle_alpha   90.00
_cell.angle_beta   90.00
_cell.angle_gamma   90.00
#
_symmetry.space_group_name_H-M   'P 1'
#
loop_
_entity.id
_entity.type
_entity.pdbx_description
1 polymer ?
#
loop_
_entity_poly.entity_id
_entity_poly.type
_entity_poly.pdbx_seq_one_letter_code
_entity_poly.pdbx_strand_id
1 'polypeptide(L)'
;MLTLAFALFARAQSAGEVKLEYTQFDLQLREIETPETVNSTGTTFGSDVGLNNVIQDFRTNETLGRLQGFCFVTAGLTVTGQIQFECLGTIIFSADNSSFSITGPFNPMIPTDQAVIGGTGRFSGATGVARLSTLVNSPTDVPPSIFAFNVRLFALARPIQLPALR
;
A
#
# COMPACT_ATOMS: atom_id res chain seq x y z
N MET A 1 -45.05 -3.89 39.27
CA MET A 1 -43.92 -3.64 38.34
C MET A 1 -43.11 -4.91 38.26
N LEU A 2 -43.23 -5.67 37.15
CA LEU A 2 -42.47 -6.91 36.93
C LEU A 2 -41.56 -6.67 35.72
N THR A 3 -40.25 -6.62 35.96
CA THR A 3 -39.21 -6.40 34.97
C THR A 3 -38.94 -7.73 34.25
N LEU A 4 -39.20 -7.81 32.94
CA LEU A 4 -38.84 -8.97 32.12
C LEU A 4 -37.59 -8.62 31.30
N ALA A 5 -36.44 -9.15 31.70
CA ALA A 5 -35.19 -9.07 30.96
C ALA A 5 -35.13 -10.21 29.93
N PHE A 6 -35.17 -9.87 28.64
CA PHE A 6 -34.83 -10.80 27.57
C PHE A 6 -33.33 -10.68 27.27
N ALA A 7 -32.54 -11.60 27.81
CA ALA A 7 -31.15 -11.79 27.39
C ALA A 7 -31.14 -12.55 26.05
N LEU A 8 -30.78 -11.86 24.97
CA LEU A 8 -30.51 -12.46 23.67
C LEU A 8 -29.21 -13.28 23.76
N PHE A 9 -29.31 -14.60 23.89
CA PHE A 9 -28.16 -15.49 23.70
C PHE A 9 -27.92 -15.69 22.20
N ALA A 10 -27.15 -14.81 21.58
CA ALA A 10 -26.50 -15.12 20.32
C ALA A 10 -25.39 -16.14 20.59
N ARG A 11 -25.67 -17.43 20.40
CA ARG A 11 -24.61 -18.45 20.34
C ARG A 11 -23.80 -18.18 19.08
N ALA A 12 -22.57 -17.70 19.25
CA ALA A 12 -21.55 -17.82 18.21
C ALA A 12 -21.32 -19.32 17.98
N GLN A 13 -21.95 -19.85 16.93
CA GLN A 13 -21.67 -21.20 16.46
C GLN A 13 -20.20 -21.18 16.03
N SER A 14 -19.34 -21.86 16.80
CA SER A 14 -17.93 -21.96 16.45
C SER A 14 -17.85 -22.68 15.11
N ALA A 15 -17.70 -21.91 14.03
CA ALA A 15 -17.25 -22.46 12.76
C ALA A 15 -15.98 -23.25 13.10
N GLY A 16 -15.97 -24.55 12.79
CA GLY A 16 -14.86 -25.44 13.13
C GLY A 16 -13.52 -24.86 12.71
N GLU A 17 -12.43 -25.39 13.27
CA GLU A 17 -11.07 -24.90 13.05
C GLU A 17 -10.76 -24.75 11.54
N VAL A 18 -10.84 -23.53 11.01
CA VAL A 18 -10.49 -23.24 9.62
C VAL A 18 -8.99 -23.03 9.58
N LYS A 19 -8.27 -24.01 9.03
CA LYS A 19 -6.84 -23.86 8.76
C LYS A 19 -6.65 -22.78 7.69
N LEU A 20 -5.94 -21.70 8.04
CA LEU A 20 -5.57 -20.65 7.10
C LEU A 20 -4.39 -21.13 6.24
N GLU A 21 -4.57 -21.09 4.93
CA GLU A 21 -3.52 -21.38 3.94
C GLU A 21 -3.08 -20.07 3.28
N TYR A 22 -1.79 -19.96 2.98
CA TYR A 22 -1.18 -18.74 2.44
C TYR A 22 -0.45 -19.03 1.13
N THR A 23 -0.56 -18.10 0.19
CA THR A 23 0.17 -18.08 -1.08
C THR A 23 1.20 -16.95 -1.02
N GLN A 24 2.45 -17.25 -1.40
CA GLN A 24 3.50 -16.24 -1.55
C GLN A 24 3.39 -15.56 -2.93
N PHE A 25 3.64 -14.26 -2.94
CA PHE A 25 3.76 -13.44 -4.14
C PHE A 25 5.09 -12.69 -4.09
N ASP A 26 5.84 -12.77 -5.19
CA ASP A 26 7.03 -11.97 -5.44
C ASP A 26 6.76 -11.10 -6.67
N LEU A 27 6.69 -9.78 -6.49
CA LEU A 27 6.37 -8.81 -7.54
C LEU A 27 7.53 -7.85 -7.76
N GLN A 28 7.77 -7.49 -9.03
CA GLN A 28 8.68 -6.41 -9.41
C GLN A 28 7.85 -5.34 -10.12
N LEU A 29 7.65 -4.21 -9.45
CA LEU A 29 6.81 -3.13 -9.94
C LEU A 29 7.65 -1.90 -10.21
N ARG A 30 7.20 -1.11 -11.19
CA ARG A 30 7.70 0.23 -11.45
C ARG A 30 6.59 1.23 -11.18
N GLU A 31 6.90 2.22 -10.37
CA GLU A 31 6.04 3.38 -10.12
C GLU A 31 6.52 4.54 -10.97
N ILE A 32 5.58 5.22 -11.63
CA ILE A 32 5.84 6.42 -12.42
C ILE A 32 4.99 7.55 -11.83
N GLU A 33 5.68 8.61 -11.41
CA GLU A 33 5.05 9.81 -10.90
C GLU A 33 4.17 10.47 -11.97
N THR A 34 3.00 10.98 -11.56
CA THR A 34 2.09 11.72 -12.45
C THR A 34 1.88 13.15 -11.94
N PRO A 35 1.43 14.09 -12.79
CA PRO A 35 1.13 15.46 -12.36
C PRO A 35 0.04 15.57 -11.27
N GLU A 36 -0.73 14.51 -11.02
CA GLU A 36 -1.72 14.46 -9.94
C GLU A 36 -1.08 14.21 -8.56
N THR A 37 0.22 13.87 -8.53
CA THR A 37 0.98 13.54 -7.33
C THR A 37 1.56 14.77 -6.62
N VAL A 38 1.26 15.97 -7.08
CA VAL A 38 1.90 17.21 -6.60
C VAL A 38 0.97 18.17 -5.87
N ASN A 39 -0.02 17.68 -5.13
CA ASN A 39 -0.56 18.47 -4.01
C ASN A 39 0.47 18.51 -2.86
N SER A 40 1.72 18.92 -3.15
CA SER A 40 2.76 19.08 -2.16
C SER A 40 2.54 20.39 -1.40
N THR A 41 2.43 20.33 -0.09
CA THR A 41 2.38 21.53 0.76
C THR A 41 3.77 22.06 1.13
N GLY A 42 4.85 21.43 0.64
CA GLY A 42 6.24 21.88 0.82
C GLY A 42 7.26 20.75 1.08
N THR A 43 8.48 21.13 1.45
CA THR A 43 9.61 20.23 1.80
C THR A 43 9.99 20.28 3.28
N THR A 44 9.15 20.91 4.10
CA THR A 44 9.34 21.07 5.55
C THR A 44 8.64 19.96 6.31
N PHE A 45 9.06 19.71 7.56
CA PHE A 45 8.39 18.75 8.42
C PHE A 45 6.87 18.97 8.48
N GLY A 46 6.10 17.90 8.31
CA GLY A 46 4.63 17.94 8.31
C GLY A 46 3.99 18.32 6.96
N SER A 47 4.77 18.74 5.97
CA SER A 47 4.26 18.87 4.59
C SER A 47 3.84 17.51 4.06
N ASP A 48 2.77 17.46 3.30
CA ASP A 48 2.20 16.26 2.69
C ASP A 48 2.27 16.31 1.17
N VAL A 49 2.17 15.14 0.54
CA VAL A 49 2.14 14.92 -0.91
C VAL A 49 1.12 13.83 -1.20
N GLY A 50 0.07 14.14 -1.96
CA GLY A 50 -0.88 13.13 -2.42
C GLY A 50 -0.27 12.27 -3.53
N LEU A 51 -0.60 10.98 -3.59
CA LEU A 51 -0.09 10.07 -4.61
C LEU A 51 -1.24 9.60 -5.51
N ASN A 52 -1.05 9.71 -6.81
CA ASN A 52 -1.86 9.01 -7.80
C ASN A 52 -0.95 8.53 -8.94
N ASN A 53 -0.09 7.56 -8.66
CA ASN A 53 0.98 7.16 -9.57
C ASN A 53 0.61 5.96 -10.43
N VAL A 54 1.21 5.86 -11.61
CA VAL A 54 1.04 4.68 -12.49
C VAL A 54 1.91 3.54 -11.97
N ILE A 55 1.34 2.35 -11.90
CA ILE A 55 2.07 1.11 -11.57
C ILE A 55 2.18 0.24 -12.81
N GLN A 56 3.41 -0.12 -13.14
CA GLN A 56 3.75 -1.01 -14.25
C GLN A 56 4.46 -2.27 -13.77
N ASP A 57 4.40 -3.33 -14.57
CA ASP A 57 5.32 -4.45 -14.46
C ASP A 57 6.74 -3.97 -14.81
N PHE A 58 7.71 -4.26 -13.95
CA PHE A 58 9.07 -3.77 -14.12
C PHE A 58 9.76 -4.30 -15.39
N ARG A 59 9.40 -5.50 -15.85
CA ARG A 59 10.04 -6.21 -16.96
C ARG A 59 9.38 -5.90 -18.30
N THR A 60 8.05 -5.86 -18.33
CA THR A 60 7.29 -5.69 -19.58
C THR A 60 6.90 -4.24 -19.86
N ASN A 61 6.96 -3.36 -18.85
CA ASN A 61 6.40 -2.01 -18.87
C ASN A 61 4.87 -1.99 -19.10
N GLU A 62 4.19 -3.12 -18.94
CA GLU A 62 2.73 -3.16 -18.99
C GLU A 62 2.15 -2.41 -17.79
N THR A 63 1.18 -1.54 -18.03
CA THR A 63 0.45 -0.87 -16.96
C THR A 63 -0.46 -1.86 -16.24
N LEU A 64 -0.19 -2.07 -14.95
CA LEU A 64 -0.94 -2.99 -14.09
C LEU A 64 -2.05 -2.27 -13.31
N GLY A 65 -1.89 -0.96 -13.08
CA GLY A 65 -2.87 -0.14 -12.38
C GLY A 65 -2.24 1.11 -11.78
N ARG A 66 -2.58 1.43 -10.52
CA ARG A 66 -2.15 2.68 -9.86
C ARG A 66 -1.75 2.50 -8.40
N LEU A 67 -0.88 3.38 -7.91
CA LEU A 67 -0.66 3.61 -6.49
C LEU A 67 -1.43 4.87 -6.08
N GLN A 68 -2.31 4.75 -5.09
CA GLN A 68 -3.06 5.86 -4.53
C GLN A 68 -2.80 6.00 -3.04
N GLY A 69 -2.54 7.20 -2.56
CA GLY A 69 -2.15 7.41 -1.17
C GLY A 69 -1.66 8.82 -0.88
N PHE A 70 -0.82 8.93 0.14
CA PHE A 70 -0.12 10.16 0.48
C PHE A 70 1.19 9.86 1.22
N CYS A 71 2.10 10.82 1.19
CA CYS A 71 3.31 10.84 2.02
C CYS A 71 3.31 12.13 2.85
N PHE A 72 4.00 12.10 3.99
CA PHE A 72 4.29 13.31 4.77
C PHE A 72 5.76 13.36 5.15
N VAL A 73 6.32 14.57 5.13
CA VAL A 73 7.73 14.83 5.43
C VAL A 73 7.95 14.65 6.94
N THR A 74 8.72 13.63 7.30
CA THR A 74 9.09 13.29 8.69
C THR A 74 10.48 13.80 9.05
N ALA A 75 11.32 14.13 8.07
CA ALA A 75 12.52 14.93 8.26
C ALA A 75 12.69 15.90 7.08
N GLY A 76 12.74 17.20 7.38
CA GLY A 76 12.86 18.25 6.37
C GLY A 76 14.31 18.44 5.91
N LEU A 77 14.46 18.80 4.62
CA LEU A 77 15.75 19.06 3.98
C LEU A 77 16.58 20.13 4.72
N THR A 78 15.91 21.16 5.23
CA THR A 78 16.54 22.30 5.92
C THR A 78 17.12 21.96 7.28
N VAL A 79 16.67 20.86 7.91
CA VAL A 79 17.09 20.46 9.26
C VAL A 79 18.19 19.40 9.21
N THR A 80 18.06 18.42 8.30
CA THR A 80 18.94 17.24 8.28
C THR A 80 19.83 17.15 7.05
N GLY A 81 19.67 18.05 6.08
CA GLY A 81 20.34 17.96 4.77
C GLY A 81 19.76 16.87 3.86
N GLN A 82 18.73 16.14 4.31
CA GLN A 82 18.01 15.14 3.54
C GLN A 82 16.50 15.29 3.77
N ILE A 83 15.71 14.88 2.78
CA ILE A 83 14.26 14.78 2.94
C ILE A 83 13.90 13.33 3.22
N GLN A 84 13.11 13.11 4.27
CA GLN A 84 12.53 11.81 4.58
C GLN A 84 11.02 11.95 4.68
N PHE A 85 10.35 10.96 4.12
CA PHE A 85 8.91 10.84 4.15
C PHE A 85 8.51 9.60 4.94
N GLU A 86 7.29 9.62 5.45
CA GLU A 86 6.51 8.41 5.75
C GLU A 86 5.35 8.38 4.77
N CYS A 87 5.15 7.24 4.11
CA CYS A 87 4.15 7.07 3.06
C CYS A 87 3.13 6.03 3.45
N LEU A 88 1.88 6.27 3.09
CA LEU A 88 0.78 5.32 3.14
C LEU A 88 0.13 5.27 1.75
N GLY A 89 0.05 4.09 1.15
CA GLY A 89 -0.54 3.95 -0.17
C GLY A 89 -1.16 2.59 -0.41
N THR A 90 -2.00 2.51 -1.43
CA THR A 90 -2.62 1.28 -1.89
C THR A 90 -2.31 1.09 -3.37
N ILE A 91 -1.68 -0.04 -3.70
CA ILE A 91 -1.47 -0.47 -5.08
C ILE A 91 -2.74 -1.19 -5.53
N ILE A 92 -3.37 -0.68 -6.57
CA ILE A 92 -4.65 -1.15 -7.13
C ILE A 92 -4.37 -1.71 -8.50
N PHE A 93 -4.69 -3.00 -8.71
CA PHE A 93 -4.54 -3.70 -9.97
C PHE A 93 -5.85 -3.66 -10.76
N SER A 94 -5.81 -3.10 -11.98
CA SER A 94 -7.01 -2.89 -12.79
C SER A 94 -7.53 -4.16 -13.44
N ALA A 95 -6.67 -5.16 -13.66
CA ALA A 95 -7.05 -6.40 -14.36
C ALA A 95 -8.02 -7.27 -13.56
N ASP A 96 -7.91 -7.28 -12.24
CA ASP A 96 -8.68 -8.18 -11.36
C ASP A 96 -9.30 -7.48 -10.14
N ASN A 97 -9.25 -6.14 -10.09
CA ASN A 97 -9.72 -5.31 -8.98
C ASN A 97 -9.12 -5.73 -7.62
N SER A 98 -7.93 -6.35 -7.61
CA SER A 98 -7.20 -6.65 -6.39
C SER A 98 -6.36 -5.47 -5.95
N SER A 99 -6.06 -5.40 -4.66
CA SER A 99 -5.17 -4.36 -4.13
C SER A 99 -4.40 -4.82 -2.91
N PHE A 100 -3.28 -4.17 -2.63
CA PHE A 100 -2.63 -4.26 -1.32
C PHE A 100 -2.12 -2.90 -0.87
N SER A 101 -2.11 -2.68 0.44
CA SER A 101 -1.67 -1.43 1.05
C SER A 101 -0.26 -1.56 1.61
N ILE A 102 0.51 -0.49 1.45
CA ILE A 102 1.89 -0.35 1.94
C ILE A 102 1.99 0.87 2.85
N THR A 103 2.84 0.76 3.88
CA THR A 103 3.20 1.89 4.75
C THR A 103 4.67 1.82 5.11
N GLY A 104 5.34 2.97 5.20
CA GLY A 104 6.70 3.01 5.72
C GLY A 104 7.50 4.20 5.24
N PRO A 105 8.78 4.27 5.64
CA PRO A 105 9.63 5.38 5.30
C PRO A 105 9.95 5.40 3.80
N PHE A 106 10.18 6.59 3.27
CA PHE A 106 10.74 6.82 1.96
C PHE A 106 11.84 7.87 2.05
N ASN A 107 12.98 7.57 1.44
CA ASN A 107 14.07 8.52 1.26
C ASN A 107 14.55 8.38 -0.19
N PRO A 108 14.54 9.45 -0.99
CA PRO A 108 14.89 9.36 -2.41
C PRO A 108 16.37 9.00 -2.65
N MET A 109 17.23 9.08 -1.63
CA MET A 109 18.67 8.83 -1.71
C MET A 109 19.08 7.39 -1.36
N ILE A 110 18.22 6.63 -0.67
CA ILE A 110 18.54 5.27 -0.21
C ILE A 110 17.33 4.34 -0.35
N PRO A 111 17.54 3.03 -0.61
CA PRO A 111 16.46 2.07 -0.56
C PRO A 111 15.80 2.00 0.82
N THR A 112 14.47 1.96 0.86
CA THR A 112 13.69 1.81 2.10
C THR A 112 12.76 0.62 2.02
N ASP A 113 12.44 0.04 3.18
CA ASP A 113 11.48 -1.05 3.30
C ASP A 113 10.16 -0.51 3.83
N GLN A 114 9.07 -0.84 3.15
CA GLN A 114 7.70 -0.53 3.54
C GLN A 114 6.97 -1.83 3.87
N ALA A 115 6.16 -1.81 4.92
CA ALA A 115 5.34 -2.94 5.32
C ALA A 115 4.12 -3.07 4.39
N VAL A 116 3.83 -4.28 3.92
CA VAL A 116 2.54 -4.62 3.33
C VAL A 116 1.59 -4.96 4.48
N ILE A 117 0.51 -4.19 4.65
CA ILE A 117 -0.35 -4.22 5.85
C ILE A 117 -1.75 -4.76 5.63
N GLY A 118 -2.08 -5.13 4.38
CA GLY A 118 -3.39 -5.69 4.04
C GLY A 118 -3.61 -5.70 2.55
N GLY A 119 -4.72 -6.30 2.13
CA GLY A 119 -5.12 -6.32 0.73
C GLY A 119 -6.52 -6.87 0.51
N THR A 120 -6.95 -6.79 -0.74
CA THR A 120 -8.26 -7.22 -1.24
C THR A 120 -8.09 -8.13 -2.47
N GLY A 121 -9.16 -8.84 -2.85
CA GLY A 121 -9.13 -9.77 -3.98
C GLY A 121 -8.10 -10.89 -3.78
N ARG A 122 -7.23 -11.13 -4.78
CA ARG A 122 -6.17 -12.14 -4.69
C ARG A 122 -5.12 -11.85 -3.60
N PHE A 123 -5.10 -10.64 -3.04
CA PHE A 123 -4.21 -10.21 -1.96
C PHE A 123 -4.94 -10.11 -0.62
N SER A 124 -6.13 -10.70 -0.46
CA SER A 124 -6.84 -10.69 0.81
C SER A 124 -6.00 -11.26 1.96
N GLY A 125 -5.91 -10.50 3.05
CA GLY A 125 -5.08 -10.85 4.21
C GLY A 125 -3.57 -10.72 3.96
N ALA A 126 -3.16 -9.93 2.96
CA ALA A 126 -1.75 -9.75 2.63
C ALA A 126 -0.93 -9.18 3.80
N THR A 127 0.25 -9.76 4.00
CA THR A 127 1.31 -9.23 4.87
C THR A 127 2.68 -9.48 4.25
N GLY A 128 3.62 -8.57 4.44
CA GLY A 128 4.93 -8.68 3.80
C GLY A 128 5.74 -7.39 3.80
N VAL A 129 6.66 -7.28 2.85
CA VAL A 129 7.56 -6.15 2.69
C VAL A 129 7.66 -5.74 1.22
N ALA A 130 7.73 -4.44 1.00
CA ALA A 130 8.00 -3.82 -0.29
C ALA A 130 9.27 -2.98 -0.15
N ARG A 131 10.36 -3.38 -0.81
CA ARG A 131 11.58 -2.58 -0.88
C ARG A 131 11.46 -1.58 -2.03
N LEU A 132 11.46 -0.30 -1.69
CA LEU A 132 11.39 0.83 -2.61
C LEU A 132 12.80 1.33 -2.94
N SER A 133 13.03 1.73 -4.19
CA SER A 133 14.28 2.35 -4.63
C SER A 133 14.01 3.37 -5.73
N THR A 134 14.72 4.49 -5.72
CA THR A 134 14.61 5.51 -6.77
C THR A 134 15.43 5.11 -8.00
N LEU A 135 14.81 5.09 -9.18
CA LEU A 135 15.49 4.89 -10.47
C LEU A 135 15.79 6.22 -11.16
N VAL A 136 14.82 7.12 -11.13
CA VAL A 136 14.92 8.49 -11.67
C VAL A 136 14.39 9.42 -10.59
N ASN A 137 15.23 10.36 -10.16
CA ASN A 137 14.84 11.42 -9.24
C ASN A 137 14.71 12.71 -10.04
N SER A 138 13.49 13.21 -10.24
CA SER A 138 13.25 14.39 -11.05
C SER A 138 12.60 15.51 -10.23
N PRO A 139 13.36 16.54 -9.83
CA PRO A 139 12.81 17.64 -9.02
C PRO A 139 11.88 18.57 -9.82
N THR A 140 11.78 18.39 -11.14
CA THR A 140 10.95 19.20 -12.02
C THR A 140 9.81 18.39 -12.68
N ASP A 141 9.63 17.13 -12.29
CA ASP A 141 8.67 16.17 -12.86
C ASP A 141 8.80 15.97 -14.39
N VAL A 142 9.93 16.40 -14.98
CA VAL A 142 10.23 16.24 -16.41
C VAL A 142 11.69 15.81 -16.58
N PRO A 143 11.96 14.53 -16.90
CA PRO A 143 11.01 13.40 -16.95
C PRO A 143 10.38 13.13 -15.57
N PRO A 144 9.27 12.39 -15.43
CA PRO A 144 8.71 12.10 -14.11
C PRO A 144 9.71 11.32 -13.23
N SER A 145 9.58 11.42 -11.91
CA SER A 145 10.31 10.50 -11.03
C SER A 145 9.83 9.07 -11.24
N ILE A 146 10.76 8.13 -11.14
CA ILE A 146 10.50 6.70 -11.36
C ILE A 146 11.08 5.93 -10.19
N PHE A 147 10.26 5.05 -9.61
CA PHE A 147 10.65 4.21 -8.50
C PHE A 147 10.46 2.72 -8.84
N ALA A 148 11.24 1.87 -8.17
CA ALA A 148 11.13 0.42 -8.26
C ALA A 148 10.67 -0.15 -6.92
N PHE A 149 9.69 -1.05 -6.97
CA PHE A 149 9.31 -1.87 -5.83
C PHE A 149 9.69 -3.32 -6.08
N ASN A 150 10.41 -3.91 -5.13
CA ASN A 150 10.53 -5.36 -4.99
C ASN A 150 9.65 -5.80 -3.82
N VAL A 151 8.50 -6.41 -4.13
CA VAL A 151 7.49 -6.78 -3.14
C VAL A 151 7.54 -8.27 -2.90
N ARG A 152 7.61 -8.67 -1.63
CA ARG A 152 7.38 -10.04 -1.18
C ARG A 152 6.28 -10.03 -0.13
N LEU A 153 5.19 -10.73 -0.41
CA LEU A 153 4.06 -10.83 0.51
C LEU A 153 3.46 -12.23 0.53
N PHE A 154 2.73 -12.52 1.60
CA PHE A 154 1.88 -13.69 1.75
C PHE A 154 0.44 -13.21 1.86
N ALA A 155 -0.47 -13.79 1.09
CA ALA A 155 -1.91 -13.54 1.21
C ALA A 155 -2.65 -14.86 1.38
N LEU A 156 -3.91 -14.81 1.83
CA LEU A 156 -4.72 -16.00 2.00
C LEU A 156 -4.97 -16.66 0.65
N ALA A 157 -4.76 -17.98 0.57
CA ALA A 157 -5.04 -18.76 -0.64
C ALA A 157 -6.53 -18.69 -1.04
N ARG A 158 -7.41 -18.41 -0.07
CA ARG A 158 -8.84 -18.15 -0.29
C ARG A 158 -9.23 -16.87 0.45
N PRO A 159 -9.84 -15.88 -0.23
CA PRO A 159 -10.31 -14.66 0.43
C PRO A 159 -11.29 -14.95 1.56
N ILE A 160 -11.24 -14.16 2.63
CA ILE A 160 -12.25 -14.22 3.69
C ILE A 160 -13.58 -13.74 3.11
N GLN A 161 -14.56 -14.65 3.00
CA GLN A 161 -15.92 -14.25 2.68
C GLN A 161 -16.61 -13.77 3.95
N LEU A 162 -16.89 -12.46 4.03
CA LEU A 162 -17.73 -11.92 5.08
C LEU A 162 -19.20 -12.26 4.75
N PRO A 163 -19.94 -12.94 5.66
CA PRO A 163 -21.32 -13.36 5.40
C PRO A 163 -22.29 -12.21 5.10
N ALA A 164 -21.96 -10.97 5.47
CA ALA A 164 -22.81 -9.79 5.35
C ALA A 164 -22.82 -9.12 3.97
N LEU A 165 -22.13 -9.68 2.96
CA LEU A 165 -22.04 -9.14 1.59
C LEU A 165 -22.69 -10.05 0.54
N ARG A 166 -23.75 -10.79 0.91
CA ARG A 166 -24.60 -11.54 -0.02
C ARG A 166 -25.92 -10.82 -0.27
#